data_AF-A0A9E4MC73-F1
#
_entry.id   AF-A0A9E4MC73-F1
#
_cell.length_a   1.000
_cell.length_b   1.000
_cell.length_c   1.000
_cell.angle_alpha   90.00
_cell.angle_beta   90.00
_cell.angle_gamma   90.00
#
_symmetry.space_group_name_H-M   'P 1'
#
loop_
_entity.id
_entity.type
_entity.pdbx_description
1 polymer ?
#
loop_
_entity_poly.entity_id
_entity_poly.type
_entity_poly.pdbx_seq_one_letter_code
_entity_poly.pdbx_strand_id
1 'polypeptide(L)'
;MTPGDVDTLLGFFDSGREDGGSFDAGIQLALERMLVDPDFLLRIERDPTGTIPGAPYRLSDVEVASRLSFFLWGSIPDDPLLDAAERGTLTDPSVLEAQVRRMLADPRARSLVDDFATQWLHLRNLEDVTGDPVPFPDFDDNLVEAFRQETTLFLASTLREDRSVMDLLDADYTFVDERLARHYGIPGVYGSRFRRVTLPDREQRGGLLGHGGLLALTSYPTRTSPVLRGKWLLDTILGAPPPSPPADVPALPERGEEGRTTSVRERLERHRQAPACATCHASIDPPGFALEQFDGLGAWRTADEFGNPIDATATMPDGRTVAGMAGLRALLLERPERFAGTV
;
A
#
# COMPACT_ATOMS: atom_id res chain seq x y z
N MET A 1 -17.82 5.80 -29.87
CA MET A 1 -17.18 5.64 -31.21
C MET A 1 -17.87 6.59 -32.19
N THR A 2 -17.12 7.53 -32.76
CA THR A 2 -17.66 8.53 -33.69
C THR A 2 -17.69 8.02 -35.13
N PRO A 3 -18.50 8.60 -36.03
CA PRO A 3 -18.46 8.25 -37.45
C PRO A 3 -17.07 8.39 -38.09
N GLY A 4 -16.28 9.39 -37.67
CA GLY A 4 -14.93 9.59 -38.17
C GLY A 4 -13.92 8.51 -37.74
N ASP A 5 -14.15 7.88 -36.58
CA ASP A 5 -13.33 6.75 -36.13
C ASP A 5 -13.56 5.53 -37.03
N VAL A 6 -14.82 5.31 -37.43
CA VAL A 6 -15.21 4.21 -38.33
C VAL A 6 -14.66 4.44 -39.73
N ASP A 7 -14.81 5.64 -40.28
CA ASP A 7 -14.31 5.98 -41.62
C ASP A 7 -12.79 5.76 -41.72
N THR A 8 -12.05 6.12 -40.67
CA THR A 8 -10.61 5.87 -40.58
C THR A 8 -10.31 4.37 -40.69
N LEU A 9 -10.96 3.55 -39.87
CA LEU A 9 -10.75 2.09 -39.86
C LEU A 9 -11.20 1.42 -41.16
N LEU A 10 -12.28 1.92 -41.79
CA LEU A 10 -12.74 1.45 -43.09
C LEU A 10 -11.72 1.73 -44.20
N GLY A 11 -11.02 2.87 -44.16
CA GLY A 11 -9.93 3.14 -45.09
C GLY A 11 -8.78 2.13 -45.00
N PHE A 12 -8.40 1.72 -43.78
CA PHE A 12 -7.41 0.65 -43.57
C PHE A 12 -7.97 -0.72 -43.99
N PHE A 13 -9.26 -0.98 -43.75
CA PHE A 13 -9.90 -2.19 -44.23
C PHE A 13 -9.87 -2.30 -45.76
N ASP A 14 -10.24 -1.25 -46.48
CA ASP A 14 -10.26 -1.24 -47.95
C ASP A 14 -8.85 -1.44 -48.51
N SER A 15 -7.84 -0.74 -47.97
CA SER A 15 -6.43 -0.93 -48.36
C SER A 15 -5.95 -2.36 -48.11
N GLY A 16 -6.24 -2.92 -46.93
CA GLY A 16 -5.81 -4.29 -46.59
C GLY A 16 -6.51 -5.34 -47.45
N ARG A 17 -7.77 -5.09 -47.83
CA ARG A 17 -8.54 -5.96 -48.73
C ARG A 17 -8.01 -5.91 -50.16
N GLU A 18 -7.64 -4.73 -50.66
CA GLU A 18 -7.04 -4.56 -51.99
C GLU A 18 -5.67 -5.23 -52.07
N ASP A 19 -4.81 -5.02 -51.07
CA ASP A 19 -3.44 -5.55 -51.04
C ASP A 19 -3.41 -7.07 -50.79
N GLY A 20 -4.22 -7.57 -49.86
CA GLY A 20 -4.26 -8.98 -49.47
C GLY A 20 -5.31 -9.83 -50.22
N GLY A 21 -6.13 -9.22 -51.07
CA GLY A 21 -7.10 -9.89 -51.95
C GLY A 21 -8.27 -10.59 -51.23
N SER A 22 -8.48 -10.32 -49.94
CA SER A 22 -9.51 -11.01 -49.15
C SER A 22 -10.14 -10.09 -48.11
N PHE A 23 -11.35 -10.45 -47.67
CA PHE A 23 -12.03 -9.75 -46.57
C PHE A 23 -11.20 -9.79 -45.28
N ASP A 24 -10.63 -10.96 -44.97
CA ASP A 24 -9.85 -11.18 -43.74
C ASP A 24 -8.59 -10.31 -43.71
N ALA A 25 -7.94 -10.10 -44.86
CA ALA A 25 -6.79 -9.20 -44.96
C ALA A 25 -7.15 -7.74 -44.66
N GLY A 26 -8.35 -7.30 -45.08
CA GLY A 26 -8.88 -5.99 -44.71
C GLY A 26 -9.13 -5.87 -43.21
N ILE A 27 -9.79 -6.87 -42.61
CA ILE A 27 -10.02 -6.88 -41.15
C ILE A 27 -8.70 -6.87 -40.39
N GLN A 28 -7.72 -7.67 -40.83
CA GLN A 28 -6.41 -7.72 -40.21
C GLN A 28 -5.76 -6.33 -40.18
N LEU A 29 -5.71 -5.61 -41.31
CA LEU A 29 -5.06 -4.30 -41.36
C LEU A 29 -5.79 -3.24 -40.53
N ALA A 30 -7.12 -3.27 -40.50
CA ALA A 30 -7.92 -2.38 -39.65
C ALA A 30 -7.65 -2.64 -38.16
N LEU A 31 -7.57 -3.91 -37.74
CA LEU A 31 -7.23 -4.27 -36.37
C LEU A 31 -5.78 -3.92 -36.01
N GLU A 32 -4.83 -4.18 -36.92
CA GLU A 32 -3.43 -3.78 -36.73
C GLU A 32 -3.33 -2.28 -36.49
N ARG A 33 -4.01 -1.46 -37.30
CA ARG A 33 -4.02 -0.01 -37.14
C ARG A 33 -4.57 0.41 -35.78
N MET A 34 -5.65 -0.22 -35.33
CA MET A 34 -6.28 0.05 -34.03
C MET A 34 -5.31 -0.28 -32.88
N LEU A 35 -4.67 -1.46 -32.94
CA LEU A 35 -3.77 -1.94 -31.88
C LEU A 35 -2.46 -1.16 -31.78
N VAL A 36 -2.01 -0.54 -32.88
CA VAL A 36 -0.81 0.32 -32.88
C VAL A 36 -1.13 1.81 -32.75
N ASP A 37 -2.40 2.17 -32.56
CA ASP A 37 -2.79 3.57 -32.42
C ASP A 37 -2.28 4.16 -31.10
N PRO A 38 -1.71 5.38 -31.10
CA PRO A 38 -1.30 6.05 -29.86
C PRO A 38 -2.43 6.19 -28.85
N ASP A 39 -3.68 6.44 -29.26
CA ASP A 39 -4.83 6.58 -28.36
C ASP A 39 -5.26 5.21 -27.79
N PHE A 40 -4.85 4.08 -28.39
CA PHE A 40 -5.00 2.73 -27.83
C PHE A 40 -3.86 2.38 -26.86
N LEU A 41 -2.62 2.69 -27.23
CA LEU A 41 -1.42 2.33 -26.47
C LEU A 41 -1.18 3.24 -25.27
N LEU A 42 -1.63 4.49 -25.33
CA LEU A 42 -1.33 5.54 -24.38
C LEU A 42 -2.62 6.19 -23.86
N ARG A 43 -2.61 6.58 -22.59
CA ARG A 43 -3.64 7.46 -22.02
C ARG A 43 -3.15 8.89 -22.14
N ILE A 44 -3.57 9.56 -23.21
CA ILE A 44 -3.12 10.92 -23.54
C ILE A 44 -4.13 11.92 -22.98
N GLU A 45 -3.68 12.81 -22.09
CA GLU A 45 -4.39 14.04 -21.72
C GLU A 45 -3.86 15.15 -22.63
N ARG A 46 -4.74 15.75 -23.47
CA ARG A 46 -4.33 16.73 -24.47
C ARG A 46 -4.50 18.15 -23.95
N ASP A 47 -3.42 18.91 -23.93
CA ASP A 47 -3.45 20.33 -23.60
C ASP A 47 -4.42 21.08 -24.53
N PRO A 48 -5.43 21.79 -23.99
CA PRO A 48 -6.35 22.57 -24.81
C PRO A 48 -5.59 23.63 -25.61
N THR A 49 -6.00 23.85 -26.86
CA THR A 49 -5.41 24.87 -27.72
C THR A 49 -5.49 26.25 -27.05
N GLY A 50 -4.34 26.92 -26.91
CA GLY A 50 -4.27 28.26 -26.28
C GLY A 50 -4.02 28.25 -24.78
N THR A 51 -3.80 27.09 -24.17
CA THR A 51 -3.40 26.99 -22.75
C THR A 51 -1.98 27.51 -22.56
N ILE A 52 -1.77 28.30 -21.50
CA ILE A 52 -0.45 28.81 -21.13
C ILE A 52 0.38 27.64 -20.56
N PRO A 53 1.64 27.44 -20.97
CA PRO A 53 2.50 26.41 -20.41
C PRO A 53 2.54 26.47 -18.87
N GLY A 54 2.23 25.34 -18.23
CA GLY A 54 2.20 25.21 -16.77
C GLY A 54 0.92 25.70 -16.08
N ALA A 55 -0.06 26.22 -16.83
CA ALA A 55 -1.37 26.56 -16.26
C ALA A 55 -2.25 25.30 -16.14
N PRO A 56 -3.01 25.15 -15.03
CA PRO A 56 -3.96 24.06 -14.90
C PRO A 56 -5.13 24.23 -15.89
N TYR A 57 -5.58 23.13 -16.49
CA TYR A 57 -6.76 23.09 -17.35
C TYR A 57 -7.72 21.99 -16.90
N ARG A 58 -8.96 22.08 -17.37
CA ARG A 58 -9.97 21.04 -17.12
C ARG A 58 -9.81 19.93 -18.14
N LEU A 59 -9.82 18.70 -17.65
CA LEU A 59 -9.93 17.51 -18.49
C LEU A 59 -11.31 17.48 -19.16
N SER A 60 -11.35 16.96 -20.38
CA SER A 60 -12.60 16.60 -21.05
C SER A 60 -13.26 15.42 -20.33
N ASP A 61 -14.57 15.26 -20.51
CA ASP A 61 -15.30 14.18 -19.89
C ASP A 61 -14.79 12.78 -20.32
N VAL A 62 -14.29 12.63 -21.56
CA VAL A 62 -13.71 11.37 -22.04
C VAL A 62 -12.38 11.07 -21.34
N GLU A 63 -11.54 12.08 -21.12
CA GLU A 63 -10.32 11.94 -20.32
C GLU A 63 -10.65 11.60 -18.86
N VAL A 64 -11.70 12.20 -18.29
CA VAL A 64 -12.18 11.87 -16.94
C VAL A 64 -12.70 10.43 -16.86
N ALA A 65 -13.46 9.94 -17.85
CA ALA A 65 -13.92 8.55 -17.92
C ALA A 65 -12.75 7.57 -17.99
N SER A 66 -11.76 7.85 -18.84
CA SER A 66 -10.54 7.04 -18.95
C SER A 66 -9.79 7.02 -17.62
N ARG A 67 -9.54 8.19 -17.02
CA ARG A 67 -8.86 8.27 -15.73
C ARG A 67 -9.61 7.54 -14.61
N LEU A 68 -10.93 7.67 -14.55
CA LEU A 68 -11.76 7.04 -13.53
C LEU A 68 -11.78 5.51 -13.66
N SER A 69 -11.95 5.00 -14.89
CA SER A 69 -12.00 3.56 -15.17
C SER A 69 -10.67 2.86 -14.87
N PHE A 70 -9.55 3.45 -15.28
CA PHE A 70 -8.24 2.88 -14.96
C PHE A 70 -7.87 3.03 -13.49
N PHE A 71 -8.32 4.08 -12.82
CA PHE A 71 -8.11 4.24 -11.39
C PHE A 71 -8.92 3.22 -10.59
N LEU A 72 -10.23 3.11 -10.83
CA LEU A 72 -11.10 2.25 -10.03
C LEU A 72 -11.08 0.77 -10.44
N TRP A 73 -10.88 0.46 -11.73
CA TRP A 73 -11.01 -0.90 -12.28
C TRP A 73 -9.75 -1.44 -12.96
N GLY A 74 -8.71 -0.62 -13.14
CA GLY A 74 -7.53 -1.03 -13.92
C GLY A 74 -7.86 -1.41 -15.37
N SER A 75 -8.98 -0.93 -15.91
CA SER A 75 -9.53 -1.33 -17.21
C SER A 75 -10.19 -0.16 -17.93
N ILE A 76 -10.62 -0.39 -19.17
CA ILE A 76 -11.32 0.60 -20.01
C ILE A 76 -12.69 0.99 -19.42
N PRO A 77 -13.21 2.20 -19.74
CA PRO A 77 -14.55 2.60 -19.31
C PRO A 77 -15.60 1.66 -19.90
N ASP A 78 -16.65 1.37 -19.14
CA ASP A 78 -17.81 0.65 -19.65
C ASP A 78 -18.80 1.61 -20.33
N ASP A 79 -19.75 1.05 -21.09
CA ASP A 79 -20.69 1.83 -21.90
C ASP A 79 -21.40 2.93 -21.12
N PRO A 80 -21.95 2.71 -19.90
CA PRO A 80 -22.61 3.78 -19.14
C PRO A 80 -21.70 4.95 -18.77
N LEU A 81 -20.42 4.69 -18.49
CA LEU A 81 -19.45 5.74 -18.17
C LEU A 81 -19.03 6.49 -19.43
N LEU A 82 -18.76 5.76 -20.52
CA LEU A 82 -18.40 6.33 -21.81
C LEU A 82 -19.55 7.18 -22.38
N ASP A 83 -20.79 6.71 -22.29
CA ASP A 83 -22.00 7.41 -22.69
C ASP A 83 -22.19 8.75 -21.95
N ALA A 84 -21.97 8.76 -20.63
CA ALA A 84 -22.05 9.98 -19.84
C ALA A 84 -20.98 10.99 -20.26
N ALA A 85 -19.80 10.49 -20.63
CA ALA A 85 -18.69 11.29 -21.08
C ALA A 85 -18.87 11.85 -22.50
N GLU A 86 -19.31 11.02 -23.45
CA GLU A 86 -19.61 11.43 -24.83
C GLU A 86 -20.75 12.48 -24.87
N ARG A 87 -21.68 12.45 -23.90
CA ARG A 87 -22.72 13.49 -23.72
C ARG A 87 -22.23 14.78 -23.05
N GLY A 88 -21.00 14.83 -22.54
CA GLY A 88 -20.47 15.99 -21.82
C GLY A 88 -21.17 16.24 -20.47
N THR A 89 -21.65 15.18 -19.82
CA THR A 89 -22.37 15.25 -18.53
C THR A 89 -21.61 14.62 -17.36
N LEU A 90 -20.51 13.91 -17.60
CA LEU A 90 -19.79 13.16 -16.59
C LEU A 90 -19.17 14.06 -15.52
N THR A 91 -18.73 15.27 -15.88
CA THR A 91 -18.12 16.20 -14.92
C THR A 91 -19.14 16.99 -14.09
N ASP A 92 -20.44 16.79 -14.30
CA ASP A 92 -21.45 17.23 -13.35
C ASP A 92 -21.24 16.48 -12.01
N PRO A 93 -21.12 17.19 -10.87
CA PRO A 93 -20.84 16.56 -9.58
C PRO A 93 -21.78 15.40 -9.21
N SER A 94 -23.07 15.53 -9.54
CA SER A 94 -24.06 14.51 -9.23
C SER A 94 -23.94 13.26 -10.11
N VAL A 95 -23.60 13.45 -11.39
CA VAL A 95 -23.37 12.35 -12.35
C VAL A 95 -22.06 11.65 -12.02
N LEU A 96 -21.01 12.41 -11.72
CA LEU A 96 -19.70 11.87 -11.33
C LEU A 96 -19.84 11.01 -10.08
N GLU A 97 -20.48 11.52 -9.02
CA GLU A 97 -20.69 10.76 -7.79
C GLU A 97 -21.48 9.46 -8.04
N ALA A 98 -22.55 9.54 -8.84
CA ALA A 98 -23.35 8.37 -9.17
C ALA A 98 -22.53 7.30 -9.93
N GLN A 99 -21.69 7.71 -10.89
CA GLN A 99 -20.81 6.80 -11.62
C GLN A 99 -19.74 6.19 -10.72
N VAL A 100 -19.08 6.99 -9.87
CA VAL A 100 -18.08 6.49 -8.90
C VAL A 100 -18.69 5.44 -7.98
N ARG A 101 -19.85 5.71 -7.37
CA ARG A 101 -20.53 4.75 -6.48
C ARG A 101 -20.91 3.46 -7.20
N ARG A 102 -21.43 3.56 -8.42
CA ARG A 102 -21.75 2.40 -9.26
C ARG A 102 -20.50 1.57 -9.54
N MET A 103 -19.40 2.23 -9.89
CA MET A 103 -18.14 1.56 -10.23
C MET A 103 -17.51 0.88 -9.01
N LEU A 104 -17.56 1.51 -7.84
CA LEU A 104 -17.08 0.92 -6.58
C LEU A 104 -17.88 -0.32 -6.15
N ALA A 105 -19.16 -0.42 -6.55
CA ALA A 105 -19.99 -1.60 -6.29
C ALA A 105 -19.72 -2.77 -7.25
N ASP A 106 -19.01 -2.54 -8.35
CA ASP A 106 -18.68 -3.57 -9.36
C ASP A 106 -17.50 -4.44 -8.87
N PRO A 107 -17.50 -5.77 -9.11
CA PRO A 107 -16.39 -6.65 -8.73
C PRO A 107 -15.01 -6.21 -9.25
N ARG A 108 -14.95 -5.49 -10.37
CA ARG A 108 -13.71 -4.92 -10.92
C ARG A 108 -13.03 -3.92 -9.98
N ALA A 109 -13.78 -3.29 -9.07
CA ALA A 109 -13.22 -2.37 -8.07
C ALA A 109 -12.21 -3.04 -7.12
N ARG A 110 -12.14 -4.38 -7.11
CA ARG A 110 -11.09 -5.13 -6.44
C ARG A 110 -9.68 -4.73 -6.91
N SER A 111 -9.51 -4.22 -8.13
CA SER A 111 -8.21 -3.73 -8.62
C SER A 111 -7.61 -2.63 -7.74
N LEU A 112 -8.44 -1.80 -7.09
CA LEU A 112 -7.95 -0.80 -6.11
C LEU A 112 -7.18 -1.47 -4.96
N VAL A 113 -7.58 -2.68 -4.58
CA VAL A 113 -6.89 -3.44 -3.56
C VAL A 113 -5.68 -4.14 -4.15
N ASP A 114 -5.87 -4.86 -5.25
CA ASP A 114 -4.83 -5.71 -5.83
C ASP A 114 -3.65 -4.87 -6.38
N ASP A 115 -3.92 -3.68 -6.93
CA ASP A 115 -2.92 -2.77 -7.50
C ASP A 115 -2.51 -1.67 -6.52
N PHE A 116 -3.43 -0.77 -6.16
CA PHE A 116 -3.09 0.43 -5.39
C PHE A 116 -2.61 0.08 -3.98
N ALA A 117 -3.36 -0.72 -3.22
CA ALA A 117 -2.98 -1.06 -1.85
C ALA A 117 -1.66 -1.86 -1.78
N THR A 118 -1.48 -2.82 -2.70
CA THR A 118 -0.24 -3.61 -2.78
C THR A 118 0.97 -2.73 -3.09
N GLN A 119 0.79 -1.67 -3.90
CA GLN A 119 1.86 -0.71 -4.20
C GLN A 119 2.09 0.27 -3.05
N TRP A 120 1.03 0.87 -2.50
CA TRP A 120 1.08 1.83 -1.39
C TRP A 120 1.78 1.25 -0.16
N LEU A 121 1.41 0.05 0.24
CA LEU A 121 1.98 -0.62 1.42
C LEU A 121 3.22 -1.47 1.11
N HIS A 122 3.71 -1.43 -0.14
CA HIS A 122 4.85 -2.22 -0.60
C HIS A 122 4.68 -3.75 -0.42
N LEU A 123 3.45 -4.26 -0.45
CA LEU A 123 3.19 -5.68 -0.23
C LEU A 123 3.84 -6.58 -1.27
N ARG A 124 4.16 -6.10 -2.48
CA ARG A 124 4.87 -6.90 -3.49
C ARG A 124 6.21 -7.42 -2.95
N ASN A 125 6.92 -6.58 -2.21
CA ASN A 125 8.22 -6.87 -1.60
C ASN A 125 8.15 -7.94 -0.48
N LEU A 126 6.96 -8.43 -0.10
CA LEU A 126 6.85 -9.56 0.83
C LEU A 126 7.53 -10.82 0.28
N GLU A 127 7.64 -10.94 -1.04
CA GLU A 127 8.35 -12.04 -1.70
C GLU A 127 9.87 -12.06 -1.39
N ASP A 128 10.43 -10.91 -1.03
CA ASP A 128 11.84 -10.76 -0.66
C ASP A 128 12.08 -10.91 0.86
N VAL A 129 11.01 -10.99 1.65
CA VAL A 129 11.12 -11.18 3.10
C VAL A 129 11.66 -12.58 3.36
N THR A 130 12.74 -12.63 4.14
CA THR A 130 13.36 -13.87 4.61
C THR A 130 13.45 -13.84 6.12
N GLY A 131 13.34 -15.01 6.76
CA GLY A 131 13.59 -15.18 8.19
C GLY A 131 14.75 -16.15 8.42
N ASP A 132 15.72 -15.74 9.24
CA ASP A 132 16.77 -16.66 9.68
C ASP A 132 16.14 -17.75 10.57
N PRO A 133 16.37 -19.05 10.30
CA PRO A 133 15.76 -20.14 11.06
C PRO A 133 16.14 -20.18 12.54
N VAL A 134 17.22 -19.52 12.96
CA VAL A 134 17.66 -19.49 14.36
C VAL A 134 16.74 -18.62 15.21
N PRO A 135 16.56 -17.31 14.94
CA PRO A 135 15.57 -16.50 15.66
C PRO A 135 14.13 -16.78 15.23
N PHE A 136 13.90 -17.26 14.00
CA PHE A 136 12.57 -17.43 13.42
C PHE A 136 12.35 -18.85 12.85
N PRO A 137 12.31 -19.88 13.70
CA PRO A 137 12.16 -21.28 13.27
C PRO A 137 10.82 -21.56 12.58
N ASP A 138 9.81 -20.75 12.88
CA ASP A 138 8.47 -20.86 12.31
C ASP A 138 8.31 -19.99 11.05
N PHE A 139 9.38 -19.52 10.40
CA PHE A 139 9.27 -18.83 9.12
C PHE A 139 9.04 -19.82 7.97
N ASP A 140 8.04 -19.57 7.13
CA ASP A 140 7.81 -20.32 5.88
C ASP A 140 7.05 -19.47 4.84
N ASP A 141 7.07 -19.92 3.58
CA ASP A 141 6.37 -19.23 2.48
C ASP A 141 4.85 -19.15 2.71
N ASN A 142 4.27 -20.12 3.42
CA ASN A 142 2.85 -20.10 3.77
C ASN A 142 2.50 -18.92 4.69
N LEU A 143 3.39 -18.54 5.61
CA LEU A 143 3.21 -17.38 6.47
C LEU A 143 3.29 -16.07 5.67
N VAL A 144 4.23 -15.98 4.72
CA VAL A 144 4.36 -14.81 3.84
C VAL A 144 3.11 -14.61 3.00
N GLU A 145 2.59 -15.70 2.41
CA GLU A 145 1.32 -15.64 1.67
C GLU A 145 0.15 -15.27 2.59
N ALA A 146 0.14 -15.80 3.81
CA ALA A 146 -0.90 -15.46 4.77
C ALA A 146 -0.88 -13.97 5.18
N PHE A 147 0.31 -13.37 5.33
CA PHE A 147 0.46 -11.93 5.58
C PHE A 147 -0.06 -11.07 4.43
N ARG A 148 0.24 -11.47 3.18
CA ARG A 148 -0.28 -10.80 1.98
C ARG A 148 -1.80 -10.84 1.99
N GLN A 149 -2.36 -12.04 2.17
CA GLN A 149 -3.80 -12.27 2.13
C GLN A 149 -4.55 -11.56 3.27
N GLU A 150 -3.98 -11.49 4.49
CA GLU A 150 -4.51 -10.69 5.60
C GLU A 150 -4.74 -9.24 5.18
N THR A 151 -3.67 -8.60 4.67
CA THR A 151 -3.69 -7.17 4.35
C THR A 151 -4.61 -6.87 3.17
N THR A 152 -4.58 -7.70 2.12
CA THR A 152 -5.48 -7.58 0.97
C THR A 152 -6.95 -7.73 1.39
N LEU A 153 -7.30 -8.75 2.19
CA LEU A 153 -8.68 -8.93 2.65
C LEU A 153 -9.15 -7.79 3.56
N PHE A 154 -8.26 -7.30 4.42
CA PHE A 154 -8.54 -6.17 5.29
C PHE A 154 -8.88 -4.90 4.50
N LEU A 155 -8.06 -4.54 3.52
CA LEU A 155 -8.30 -3.38 2.65
C LEU A 155 -9.54 -3.56 1.77
N ALA A 156 -9.74 -4.76 1.21
CA ALA A 156 -10.94 -5.08 0.45
C ALA A 156 -12.22 -5.04 1.28
N SER A 157 -12.14 -5.37 2.57
CA SER A 157 -13.24 -5.22 3.53
C SER A 157 -13.55 -3.74 3.76
N THR A 158 -12.52 -2.92 4.02
CA THR A 158 -12.69 -1.47 4.24
C THR A 158 -13.36 -0.79 3.05
N LEU A 159 -12.90 -1.08 1.83
CA LEU A 159 -13.44 -0.49 0.61
C LEU A 159 -14.89 -0.95 0.33
N ARG A 160 -15.14 -2.27 0.35
CA ARG A 160 -16.46 -2.81 -0.04
C ARG A 160 -17.55 -2.55 0.98
N GLU A 161 -17.18 -2.42 2.25
CA GLU A 161 -18.12 -2.14 3.34
C GLU A 161 -18.29 -0.63 3.57
N ASP A 162 -17.70 0.24 2.74
CA ASP A 162 -17.73 1.71 2.88
C ASP A 162 -17.34 2.16 4.30
N ARG A 163 -16.27 1.54 4.83
CA ARG A 163 -15.79 1.82 6.18
C ARG A 163 -14.98 3.11 6.20
N SER A 164 -14.88 3.70 7.39
CA SER A 164 -13.97 4.82 7.60
C SER A 164 -12.55 4.41 7.24
N VAL A 165 -11.81 5.26 6.53
CA VAL A 165 -10.38 5.08 6.32
C VAL A 165 -9.64 4.96 7.66
N MET A 166 -10.17 5.57 8.74
CA MET A 166 -9.59 5.46 10.07
C MET A 166 -9.63 4.04 10.64
N ASP A 167 -10.52 3.15 10.15
CA ASP A 167 -10.51 1.73 10.52
C ASP A 167 -9.17 1.07 10.15
N LEU A 168 -8.44 1.60 9.15
CA LEU A 168 -7.10 1.11 8.81
C LEU A 168 -6.10 1.28 9.96
N LEU A 169 -6.34 2.18 10.90
CA LEU A 169 -5.55 2.32 12.13
C LEU A 169 -6.27 1.70 13.34
N ASP A 170 -7.59 1.84 13.42
CA ASP A 170 -8.36 1.53 14.63
C ASP A 170 -9.16 0.22 14.58
N ALA A 171 -9.09 -0.58 13.53
CA ALA A 171 -9.86 -1.84 13.49
C ALA A 171 -9.53 -2.77 14.67
N ASP A 172 -10.58 -3.31 15.29
CA ASP A 172 -10.55 -4.34 16.33
C ASP A 172 -10.60 -5.75 15.76
N TYR A 173 -10.41 -5.90 14.45
CA TYR A 173 -10.52 -7.15 13.73
C TYR A 173 -9.41 -7.28 12.70
N THR A 174 -9.16 -8.52 12.28
CA THR A 174 -8.28 -8.83 11.15
C THR A 174 -8.83 -10.06 10.39
N PHE A 175 -8.18 -10.45 9.31
CA PHE A 175 -8.46 -11.66 8.54
C PHE A 175 -7.34 -12.67 8.72
N VAL A 176 -7.66 -13.86 9.24
CA VAL A 176 -6.69 -14.93 9.47
C VAL A 176 -7.20 -16.28 8.99
N ASP A 177 -6.28 -17.13 8.53
CA ASP A 177 -6.44 -18.57 8.48
C ASP A 177 -5.81 -19.23 9.72
N GLU A 178 -5.76 -20.57 9.79
CA GLU A 178 -5.15 -21.27 10.93
C GLU A 178 -3.64 -21.00 11.07
N ARG A 179 -2.91 -20.83 9.96
CA ARG A 179 -1.46 -20.60 10.00
C ARG A 179 -1.15 -19.25 10.65
N LEU A 180 -1.83 -18.20 10.21
CA LEU A 180 -1.65 -16.85 10.72
C LEU A 180 -2.25 -16.67 12.13
N ALA A 181 -3.39 -17.31 12.41
CA ALA A 181 -3.96 -17.29 13.74
C ALA A 181 -3.01 -17.89 14.78
N ARG A 182 -2.32 -18.99 14.46
CA ARG A 182 -1.27 -19.57 15.33
C ARG A 182 -0.12 -18.60 15.55
N HIS A 183 0.35 -17.95 14.48
CA HIS A 183 1.41 -16.93 14.56
C HIS A 183 1.04 -15.76 15.48
N TYR A 184 -0.23 -15.34 15.46
CA TYR A 184 -0.73 -14.26 16.30
C TYR A 184 -1.24 -14.69 17.68
N GLY A 185 -1.25 -15.99 17.98
CA GLY A 185 -1.83 -16.50 19.23
C GLY A 185 -3.34 -16.38 19.34
N ILE A 186 -4.07 -16.33 18.21
CA ILE A 186 -5.53 -16.24 18.16
C ILE A 186 -6.13 -17.66 18.22
N PRO A 187 -6.85 -18.04 19.29
CA PRO A 187 -7.41 -19.38 19.43
C PRO A 187 -8.67 -19.57 18.57
N GLY A 188 -9.05 -20.83 18.32
CA GLY A 188 -10.35 -21.19 17.74
C GLY A 188 -10.46 -21.05 16.21
N VAL A 189 -9.35 -20.83 15.51
CA VAL A 189 -9.30 -20.78 14.03
C VAL A 189 -8.67 -22.07 13.49
N TYR A 190 -9.41 -22.77 12.62
CA TYR A 190 -9.00 -24.03 12.02
C TYR A 190 -9.21 -24.04 10.50
N GLY A 191 -8.27 -24.62 9.76
CA GLY A 191 -8.26 -24.73 8.30
C GLY A 191 -7.71 -23.50 7.58
N SER A 192 -7.43 -23.67 6.29
CA SER A 192 -6.77 -22.69 5.40
C SER A 192 -7.65 -21.53 4.93
N ARG A 193 -8.97 -21.57 5.18
CA ARG A 193 -9.86 -20.47 4.78
C ARG A 193 -9.66 -19.26 5.69
N PHE A 194 -9.41 -18.10 5.08
CA PHE A 194 -9.41 -16.83 5.79
C PHE A 194 -10.80 -16.48 6.31
N ARG A 195 -10.85 -15.90 7.51
CA ARG A 195 -12.07 -15.37 8.10
C ARG A 195 -11.76 -14.12 8.91
N ARG A 196 -12.73 -13.22 8.97
CA ARG A 196 -12.69 -12.07 9.86
C ARG A 196 -12.80 -12.55 11.31
N VAL A 197 -11.90 -12.10 12.18
CA VAL A 197 -11.90 -12.40 13.60
C VAL A 197 -11.74 -11.11 14.40
N THR A 198 -12.43 -11.00 15.53
CA THR A 198 -12.16 -9.93 16.50
C THR A 198 -10.86 -10.24 17.23
N LEU A 199 -9.99 -9.25 17.33
CA LEU A 199 -8.70 -9.37 18.00
C LEU A 199 -8.92 -9.47 19.52
N PRO A 200 -8.27 -10.42 20.20
CA PRO A 200 -8.50 -10.65 21.63
C PRO A 200 -7.95 -9.52 22.51
N ASP A 201 -6.92 -8.82 22.04
CA ASP A 201 -6.27 -7.72 22.76
C ASP A 201 -5.91 -6.58 21.79
N ARG A 202 -6.67 -5.49 21.87
CA ARG A 202 -6.46 -4.30 21.04
C ARG A 202 -5.23 -3.49 21.44
N GLU A 203 -4.70 -3.70 22.63
CA GLU A 203 -3.45 -3.06 23.06
C GLU A 203 -2.25 -3.71 22.34
N GLN A 204 -2.38 -5.00 22.01
CA GLN A 204 -1.33 -5.76 21.31
C GLN A 204 -1.41 -5.63 19.79
N ARG A 205 -2.60 -5.75 19.20
CA ARG A 205 -2.76 -5.80 17.74
C ARG A 205 -4.03 -5.07 17.31
N GLY A 206 -3.98 -4.37 16.19
CA GLY A 206 -5.14 -3.68 15.60
C GLY A 206 -4.72 -2.79 14.43
N GLY A 207 -5.59 -2.71 13.41
CA GLY A 207 -5.30 -2.01 12.16
C GLY A 207 -3.99 -2.47 11.47
N LEU A 208 -3.55 -1.69 10.48
CA LEU A 208 -2.34 -1.94 9.70
C LEU A 208 -1.07 -2.01 10.55
N LEU A 209 -0.99 -1.25 11.65
CA LEU A 209 0.18 -1.27 12.55
C LEU A 209 0.40 -2.63 13.20
N GLY A 210 -0.65 -3.44 13.30
CA GLY A 210 -0.62 -4.79 13.81
C GLY A 210 -0.48 -5.87 12.74
N HIS A 211 -0.29 -5.55 11.46
CA HIS A 211 -0.15 -6.59 10.43
C HIS A 211 1.29 -7.13 10.39
N GLY A 212 1.44 -8.44 10.55
CA GLY A 212 2.73 -9.12 10.58
C GLY A 212 3.53 -8.94 9.29
N GLY A 213 2.86 -8.91 8.14
CA GLY A 213 3.50 -8.63 6.86
C GLY A 213 4.19 -7.26 6.81
N LEU A 214 3.52 -6.22 7.29
CA LEU A 214 4.07 -4.86 7.32
C LEU A 214 5.23 -4.75 8.33
N LEU A 215 5.10 -5.42 9.47
CA LEU A 215 6.16 -5.51 10.49
C LEU A 215 7.38 -6.29 9.99
N ALA A 216 7.18 -7.31 9.16
CA ALA A 216 8.23 -8.12 8.56
C ALA A 216 8.94 -7.39 7.42
N LEU A 217 8.19 -6.72 6.53
CA LEU A 217 8.71 -5.85 5.46
C LEU A 217 9.66 -4.77 5.98
N THR A 218 9.48 -4.37 7.24
CA THR A 218 10.22 -3.28 7.89
C THR A 218 11.24 -3.79 8.90
N SER A 219 11.65 -5.06 8.79
CA SER A 219 12.63 -5.71 9.65
C SER A 219 13.76 -6.35 8.84
N TYR A 220 14.82 -6.80 9.53
CA TYR A 220 15.87 -7.61 8.93
C TYR A 220 15.58 -9.11 9.14
N PRO A 221 16.19 -10.00 8.35
CA PRO A 221 15.96 -11.45 8.49
C PRO A 221 16.32 -12.03 9.86
N THR A 222 17.17 -11.34 10.63
CA THR A 222 17.67 -11.82 11.92
C THR A 222 17.15 -11.01 13.12
N ARG A 223 16.49 -9.86 12.90
CA ARG A 223 16.09 -8.92 13.97
C ARG A 223 15.12 -7.85 13.51
N THR A 224 14.48 -7.20 14.48
CA THR A 224 13.71 -5.96 14.25
C THR A 224 14.57 -4.79 13.76
N SER A 225 13.92 -3.77 13.20
CA SER A 225 14.56 -2.51 12.83
C SER A 225 13.64 -1.31 13.12
N PRO A 226 13.80 -0.64 14.28
CA PRO A 226 13.07 0.61 14.59
C PRO A 226 13.25 1.68 13.52
N VAL A 227 14.43 1.73 12.88
CA VAL A 227 14.73 2.71 11.84
C VAL A 227 13.88 2.45 10.58
N LEU A 228 13.80 1.20 10.12
CA LEU A 228 13.01 0.85 8.93
C LEU A 228 11.50 0.96 9.20
N ARG A 229 11.03 0.52 10.37
CA ARG A 229 9.64 0.70 10.83
C ARG A 229 9.25 2.17 10.88
N GLY A 230 10.09 2.98 11.52
CA GLY A 230 9.89 4.41 11.66
C GLY A 230 9.90 5.13 10.32
N LYS A 231 10.84 4.78 9.43
CA LYS A 231 10.88 5.29 8.06
C LYS A 231 9.58 4.97 7.31
N TRP A 232 9.15 3.71 7.35
CA TRP A 232 7.90 3.29 6.69
C TRP A 232 6.68 4.02 7.25
N LEU A 233 6.58 4.19 8.57
CA LEU A 233 5.50 4.99 9.18
C LEU A 233 5.51 6.44 8.71
N LEU A 234 6.68 7.08 8.69
CA LEU A 234 6.81 8.47 8.25
C LEU A 234 6.45 8.66 6.77
N ASP A 235 6.93 7.75 5.93
CA ASP A 235 6.74 7.78 4.48
C ASP A 235 5.31 7.37 4.09
N THR A 236 4.92 6.15 4.44
CA THR A 236 3.70 5.48 3.97
C THR A 236 2.44 5.89 4.73
N ILE A 237 2.54 6.20 6.03
CA ILE A 237 1.37 6.49 6.89
C ILE A 237 1.21 8.00 7.16
N LEU A 238 2.30 8.76 7.19
CA LEU A 238 2.29 10.17 7.63
C LEU A 238 2.61 11.20 6.53
N GLY A 239 2.94 10.74 5.32
CA GLY A 239 3.23 11.60 4.17
C GLY A 239 4.43 12.54 4.38
N ALA A 240 5.39 12.13 5.22
CA ALA A 240 6.52 12.93 5.64
C ALA A 240 7.83 12.11 5.55
N PRO A 241 8.23 11.69 4.33
CA PRO A 241 9.39 10.83 4.14
C PRO A 241 10.66 11.46 4.73
N PRO A 242 11.47 10.70 5.50
CA PRO A 242 12.74 11.19 5.99
C PRO A 242 13.74 11.41 4.85
N PRO A 243 14.78 12.25 5.04
CA PRO A 243 15.82 12.42 4.04
C PRO A 243 16.59 11.12 3.79
N SER A 244 17.15 10.98 2.59
CA SER A 244 18.02 9.85 2.26
C SER A 244 19.21 9.75 3.22
N PRO A 245 19.64 8.53 3.61
CA PRO A 245 20.80 8.36 4.47
C PRO A 245 22.09 8.84 3.76
N PRO A 246 23.10 9.30 4.52
CA PRO A 246 24.44 9.56 3.97
C PRO A 246 25.05 8.31 3.29
N ALA A 247 25.96 8.50 2.34
CA ALA A 247 26.56 7.38 1.59
C ALA A 247 27.40 6.42 2.45
N ASP A 248 28.04 6.92 3.51
CA ASP A 248 28.99 6.18 4.35
C ASP A 248 28.45 5.89 5.77
N VAL A 249 27.21 5.39 5.88
CA VAL A 249 26.65 5.03 7.20
C VAL A 249 27.21 3.66 7.63
N PRO A 250 27.92 3.56 8.76
CA PRO A 250 28.41 2.28 9.27
C PRO A 250 27.24 1.40 9.73
N ALA A 251 27.36 0.09 9.54
CA ALA A 251 26.37 -0.87 10.00
C ALA A 251 26.18 -0.81 11.53
N LEU A 252 24.94 -1.01 12.00
CA LEU A 252 24.65 -1.07 13.43
C LEU A 252 25.31 -2.34 14.02
N PRO A 253 26.21 -2.20 15.01
CA PRO A 253 26.94 -3.33 15.58
C PRO A 253 26.02 -4.47 16.03
N GLU A 254 26.46 -5.72 15.86
CA GLU A 254 25.68 -6.88 16.32
C GLU A 254 25.65 -6.99 17.86
N ARG A 255 26.70 -6.52 18.54
CA ARG A 255 26.86 -6.54 20.00
C ARG A 255 27.15 -5.14 20.55
N GLY A 256 26.92 -4.96 21.85
CA GLY A 256 27.32 -3.76 22.58
C GLY A 256 28.82 -3.74 22.89
N GLU A 257 29.25 -2.72 23.66
CA GLU A 257 30.62 -2.66 24.18
C GLU A 257 30.97 -3.93 24.97
N GLU A 258 32.25 -4.32 24.93
CA GLU A 258 32.79 -5.49 25.64
C GLU A 258 32.14 -6.84 25.25
N GLY A 259 31.43 -6.90 24.12
CA GLY A 259 30.78 -8.12 23.63
C GLY A 259 29.47 -8.46 24.34
N ARG A 260 28.93 -7.55 25.17
CA ARG A 260 27.64 -7.72 25.85
C ARG A 260 26.50 -7.74 24.83
N THR A 261 25.52 -8.62 25.07
CA THR A 261 24.24 -8.62 24.35
C THR A 261 23.43 -7.40 24.79
N THR A 262 23.34 -6.39 23.93
CA THR A 262 22.56 -5.16 24.17
C THR A 262 21.36 -5.13 23.23
N SER A 263 20.26 -4.52 23.69
CA SER A 263 19.04 -4.42 22.90
C SER A 263 19.25 -3.63 21.59
N VAL A 264 18.34 -3.76 20.62
CA VAL A 264 18.35 -2.91 19.41
C VAL A 264 18.29 -1.43 19.79
N ARG A 265 17.50 -1.08 20.81
CA ARG A 265 17.38 0.29 21.34
C ARG A 265 18.73 0.83 21.81
N GLU A 266 19.40 0.14 22.72
CA GLU A 266 20.69 0.60 23.28
C GLU A 266 21.75 0.78 22.17
N ARG A 267 21.77 -0.12 21.18
CA ARG A 267 22.67 -0.02 20.02
C ARG A 267 22.37 1.23 19.19
N LEU A 268 21.08 1.51 18.95
CA LEU A 268 20.63 2.65 18.16
C LEU A 268 20.83 3.99 18.89
N GLU A 269 20.57 4.02 20.20
CA GLU A 269 20.85 5.19 21.06
C GLU A 269 22.35 5.52 21.06
N ARG A 270 23.22 4.51 21.12
CA ARG A 270 24.68 4.70 20.94
C ARG A 270 25.01 5.25 19.56
N HIS A 271 24.46 4.67 18.49
CA HIS A 271 24.68 5.14 17.12
C HIS A 271 24.30 6.62 16.95
N ARG A 272 23.25 7.05 17.65
CA ARG A 272 22.73 8.44 17.61
C ARG A 272 23.50 9.44 18.44
N GLN A 273 24.50 9.03 19.21
CA GLN A 273 25.36 10.00 19.91
C GLN A 273 26.14 10.88 18.92
N ALA A 274 26.33 10.43 17.68
CA ALA A 274 26.87 11.25 16.61
C ALA A 274 25.86 12.37 16.21
N PRO A 275 26.24 13.66 16.27
CA PRO A 275 25.33 14.77 15.95
C PRO A 275 24.72 14.70 14.54
N ALA A 276 25.47 14.16 13.58
CA ALA A 276 25.00 13.97 12.20
C ALA A 276 23.82 12.98 12.10
N CYS A 277 23.75 11.99 12.99
CA CYS A 277 22.72 10.95 13.00
C CYS A 277 21.51 11.38 13.85
N ALA A 278 21.75 12.04 14.99
CA ALA A 278 20.70 12.43 15.94
C ALA A 278 19.57 13.25 15.29
N THR A 279 19.89 14.17 14.39
CA THR A 279 18.91 15.10 13.80
C THR A 279 17.78 14.38 13.06
N CYS A 280 18.10 13.44 12.18
CA CYS A 280 17.08 12.71 11.42
C CYS A 280 16.42 11.62 12.28
N HIS A 281 17.21 10.94 13.12
CA HIS A 281 16.68 9.88 13.97
C HIS A 281 15.75 10.37 15.10
N ALA A 282 15.75 11.66 15.41
CA ALA A 282 14.80 12.26 16.34
C ALA A 282 13.33 12.11 15.87
N SER A 283 13.08 12.05 14.56
CA SER A 283 11.75 11.79 14.00
C SER A 283 11.55 10.34 13.58
N ILE A 284 12.60 9.67 13.09
CA ILE A 284 12.51 8.31 12.54
C ILE A 284 12.29 7.27 13.64
N ASP A 285 13.14 7.25 14.68
CA ASP A 285 13.14 6.13 15.61
C ASP A 285 11.94 6.05 16.54
N PRO A 286 11.42 7.17 17.11
CA PRO A 286 10.33 7.08 18.07
C PRO A 286 9.11 6.25 17.63
N PRO A 287 8.55 6.44 16.42
CA PRO A 287 7.45 5.60 15.96
C PRO A 287 7.85 4.13 15.77
N GLY A 288 9.10 3.84 15.36
CA GLY A 288 9.60 2.47 15.25
C GLY A 288 9.79 1.78 16.61
N PHE A 289 10.28 2.51 17.61
CA PHE A 289 10.42 2.03 18.98
C PHE A 289 9.08 1.65 19.61
N ALA A 290 8.02 2.39 19.30
CA ALA A 290 6.67 2.06 19.76
C ALA A 290 6.17 0.70 19.24
N LEU A 291 6.78 0.17 18.17
CA LEU A 291 6.44 -1.15 17.61
C LEU A 291 7.38 -2.28 18.05
N GLU A 292 8.35 -2.04 18.94
CA GLU A 292 9.34 -3.07 19.32
C GLU A 292 8.77 -4.25 20.12
N GLN A 293 7.51 -4.15 20.59
CA GLN A 293 6.74 -5.28 21.12
C GLN A 293 6.34 -6.31 20.05
N PHE A 294 6.67 -6.05 18.77
CA PHE A 294 6.64 -7.04 17.71
C PHE A 294 8.06 -7.45 17.32
N ASP A 295 8.28 -8.76 17.16
CA ASP A 295 9.52 -9.31 16.64
C ASP A 295 9.69 -9.05 15.12
N GLY A 296 10.78 -9.56 14.53
CA GLY A 296 11.08 -9.35 13.11
C GLY A 296 10.04 -9.92 12.14
N LEU A 297 9.18 -10.84 12.57
CA LEU A 297 8.08 -11.40 11.78
C LEU A 297 6.70 -10.95 12.27
N GLY A 298 6.66 -9.92 13.12
CA GLY A 298 5.42 -9.34 13.61
C GLY A 298 4.68 -10.18 14.67
N ALA A 299 5.31 -11.18 15.28
CA ALA A 299 4.77 -11.86 16.46
C ALA A 299 4.95 -10.97 17.71
N TRP A 300 4.02 -11.05 18.65
CA TRP A 300 4.10 -10.25 19.88
C TRP A 300 5.15 -10.81 20.83
N ARG A 301 5.91 -9.92 21.49
CA ARG A 301 6.99 -10.28 22.43
C ARG A 301 7.11 -9.27 23.57
N THR A 302 7.63 -9.75 24.70
CA THR A 302 7.96 -8.93 25.88
C THR A 302 9.46 -8.89 26.18
N ALA A 303 10.25 -9.74 25.52
CA ALA A 303 11.70 -9.78 25.60
C ALA A 303 12.31 -9.92 24.20
N ASP A 304 13.52 -9.41 24.02
CA ASP A 304 14.28 -9.56 22.77
C ASP A 304 14.87 -10.97 22.62
N GLU A 305 15.57 -11.20 21.50
CA GLU A 305 16.18 -12.49 21.15
C GLU A 305 17.26 -12.94 22.15
N PHE A 306 17.71 -12.04 23.04
CA PHE A 306 18.69 -12.28 24.09
C PHE A 306 18.07 -12.33 25.50
N GLY A 307 16.74 -12.20 25.61
CA GLY A 307 16.00 -12.22 26.87
C GLY A 307 15.96 -10.88 27.62
N ASN A 308 16.39 -9.78 27.00
CA ASN A 308 16.25 -8.46 27.60
C ASN A 308 14.80 -7.98 27.51
N PRO A 309 14.25 -7.33 28.55
CA PRO A 309 12.88 -6.80 28.48
C PRO A 309 12.75 -5.73 27.40
N ILE A 310 11.63 -5.74 26.68
CA ILE A 310 11.32 -4.74 25.65
C ILE A 310 10.82 -3.46 26.31
N ASP A 311 11.49 -2.35 25.99
CA ASP A 311 10.99 -1.00 26.22
C ASP A 311 10.45 -0.42 24.91
N ALA A 312 9.12 -0.35 24.79
CA ALA A 312 8.42 0.26 23.66
C ALA A 312 7.91 1.67 23.94
N THR A 313 8.49 2.37 24.93
CA THR A 313 8.22 3.78 25.16
C THR A 313 9.00 4.65 24.18
N ALA A 314 8.42 5.76 23.74
CA ALA A 314 9.07 6.67 22.81
C ALA A 314 8.62 8.11 22.99
N THR A 315 9.56 9.04 22.92
CA THR A 315 9.28 10.48 22.90
C THR A 315 9.24 10.97 21.46
N MET A 316 8.08 11.46 21.04
CA MET A 316 7.84 12.02 19.72
C MET A 316 8.53 13.38 19.54
N PRO A 317 8.71 13.87 18.30
CA PRO A 317 9.36 15.16 18.04
C PRO A 317 8.69 16.37 18.71
N ASP A 318 7.41 16.26 19.04
CA ASP A 318 6.65 17.30 19.76
C ASP A 318 6.73 17.18 21.29
N GLY A 319 7.54 16.25 21.81
CA GLY A 319 7.78 16.02 23.23
C GLY A 319 6.78 15.07 23.91
N ARG A 320 5.73 14.60 23.22
CA ARG A 320 4.78 13.65 23.79
C ARG A 320 5.40 12.26 23.90
N THR A 321 5.09 11.55 24.98
CA THR A 321 5.50 10.17 25.17
C THR A 321 4.38 9.22 24.78
N VAL A 322 4.70 8.21 23.97
CA VAL A 322 3.80 7.07 23.69
C VAL A 322 4.40 5.79 24.26
N ALA A 323 3.55 4.80 24.49
CA ALA A 323 3.97 3.46 24.89
C ALA A 323 3.29 2.42 23.98
N GLY A 324 4.11 1.61 23.33
CA GLY A 324 3.65 0.51 22.48
C GLY A 324 2.85 0.96 21.26
N MET A 325 2.33 -0.04 20.55
CA MET A 325 1.51 0.17 19.35
C MET A 325 0.23 0.95 19.68
N ALA A 326 -0.42 0.65 20.79
CA ALA A 326 -1.65 1.32 21.20
C ALA A 326 -1.46 2.83 21.44
N GLY A 327 -0.37 3.23 22.10
CA GLY A 327 -0.03 4.64 22.29
C GLY A 327 0.28 5.34 20.97
N LEU A 328 1.01 4.68 20.06
CA LEU A 328 1.26 5.20 18.71
C LEU A 328 -0.04 5.34 17.92
N ARG A 329 -0.93 4.34 17.95
CA ARG A 329 -2.23 4.39 17.29
C ARG A 329 -3.06 5.56 17.81
N ALA A 330 -3.16 5.71 19.14
CA ALA A 330 -3.89 6.82 19.75
C ALA A 330 -3.36 8.18 19.25
N LEU A 331 -2.04 8.35 19.21
CA LEU A 331 -1.40 9.55 18.68
C LEU A 331 -1.77 9.85 17.22
N LEU A 332 -1.78 8.82 16.35
CA LEU A 332 -2.13 8.97 14.94
C LEU A 332 -3.62 9.33 14.75
N LEU A 333 -4.49 8.77 15.58
CA LEU A 333 -5.94 9.02 15.54
C LEU A 333 -6.33 10.43 15.99
N GLU A 334 -5.45 11.18 16.67
CA GLU A 334 -5.69 12.58 17.03
C GLU A 334 -5.66 13.55 15.84
N ARG A 335 -5.05 13.14 14.72
CA ARG A 335 -4.97 13.94 13.47
C ARG A 335 -5.48 13.14 12.28
N PRO A 336 -6.77 12.77 12.27
CA PRO A 336 -7.35 11.90 11.25
C PRO A 336 -7.18 12.47 9.83
N GLU A 337 -7.21 13.79 9.67
CA GLU A 337 -7.00 14.47 8.40
C GLU A 337 -5.62 14.25 7.81
N ARG A 338 -4.59 14.07 8.65
CA ARG A 338 -3.23 13.82 8.16
C ARG A 338 -3.12 12.42 7.57
N PHE A 339 -3.71 11.43 8.25
CA PHE A 339 -3.74 10.06 7.74
C PHE A 339 -4.62 9.98 6.48
N ALA A 340 -5.85 10.51 6.54
CA ALA A 340 -6.76 10.52 5.40
C ALA A 340 -6.24 11.31 4.19
N GLY A 341 -5.40 12.33 4.39
CA GLY A 341 -4.75 13.06 3.29
C GLY A 341 -3.52 12.37 2.72
N THR A 342 -2.99 11.34 3.40
CA THR A 342 -1.84 10.54 2.93
C THR A 342 -2.30 9.31 2.13
N VAL A 343 -3.41 8.69 2.55
CA VAL A 343 -3.95 7.44 2.01
C VAL A 343 -4.85 7.65 0.81
#